data_AF-A0A9J7LN46-F1
#
_entry.id   AF-A0A9J7LN46-F1
#
_cell.length_a   1.000
_cell.length_b   1.000
_cell.length_c   1.000
_cell.angle_alpha   90.00
_cell.angle_beta   90.00
_cell.angle_gamma   90.00
#
_symmetry.space_group_name_H-M   'P 1'
#
loop_
_entity.id
_entity.type
_entity.pdbx_description
1 polymer ?
#
loop_
_entity_poly.entity_id
_entity_poly.type
_entity_poly.pdbx_seq_one_letter_code
_entity_poly.pdbx_strand_id
1 'polypeptide(L)'
;MDGLLLSVYKNKHETLTKELELAKHHMENKQPVNFLMDVAVLQQKLTDLQKSQETCDVLFPHTSLSKCVDFRPALQTLQGMELSHDSSSAELTIRASISLVDFSTGPVGKRRYSSAVVWQALEWRLLIENKLSAGDGGQRRFLSVFLQCLGRTDGQGAWSLTVATQLRILPQEARGQMFQKWLRHRYDAQHANKGWSEFIALQELEKPGCGLVNDGRVILEAFVKL
;
A
#
# COMPACT_ATOMS: atom_id res chain seq x y z
N MET A 1 -37.39 -17.41 -7.24
CA MET A 1 -36.74 -16.57 -6.23
C MET A 1 -35.55 -15.86 -6.89
N ASP A 2 -35.75 -14.99 -7.90
CA ASP A 2 -34.67 -14.85 -8.92
C ASP A 2 -34.33 -13.43 -9.40
N GLY A 3 -35.04 -12.38 -8.98
CA GLY A 3 -34.71 -11.00 -9.38
C GLY A 3 -33.64 -10.34 -8.49
N LEU A 4 -33.74 -10.55 -7.17
CA LEU A 4 -32.94 -9.81 -6.19
C LEU A 4 -31.47 -10.24 -6.22
N LEU A 5 -31.20 -11.55 -6.20
CA LEU A 5 -29.85 -12.11 -6.18
C LEU A 5 -29.07 -11.73 -7.45
N LEU A 6 -29.72 -11.83 -8.62
CA LEU A 6 -29.14 -11.43 -9.89
C LEU A 6 -28.80 -9.93 -9.92
N SER A 7 -29.66 -9.08 -9.36
CA SER A 7 -29.36 -7.64 -9.25
C SER A 7 -28.16 -7.36 -8.35
N VAL A 8 -27.99 -8.14 -7.26
CA VAL A 8 -26.84 -8.01 -6.36
C VAL A 8 -25.53 -8.37 -7.07
N TYR A 9 -25.52 -9.45 -7.86
CA TYR A 9 -24.32 -9.83 -8.63
C TYR A 9 -24.01 -8.83 -9.75
N LYS A 10 -25.02 -8.33 -10.46
CA LYS A 10 -24.85 -7.27 -11.49
C LYS A 10 -24.27 -5.99 -10.89
N ASN A 11 -24.83 -5.52 -9.78
CA ASN A 11 -24.34 -4.32 -9.10
C ASN A 11 -22.91 -4.49 -8.60
N LYS A 12 -22.57 -5.67 -8.06
CA LYS A 12 -21.19 -5.99 -7.66
C LYS A 12 -20.23 -6.01 -8.86
N HIS A 13 -20.63 -6.60 -9.98
CA HIS A 13 -19.84 -6.63 -11.22
C HIS A 13 -19.57 -5.22 -11.74
N GLU A 14 -20.60 -4.38 -11.85
CA GLU A 14 -20.47 -3.00 -12.33
C GLU A 14 -19.57 -2.16 -11.42
N THR A 15 -19.69 -2.34 -10.10
CA THR A 15 -18.86 -1.64 -9.11
C THR A 15 -17.39 -2.01 -9.28
N LEU A 16 -17.08 -3.31 -9.34
CA LEU A 16 -15.71 -3.80 -9.52
C LEU A 16 -15.11 -3.43 -10.88
N THR A 17 -15.93 -3.39 -11.93
CA THR A 17 -15.49 -2.97 -13.28
C THR A 17 -15.08 -1.51 -13.29
N LYS A 18 -15.88 -0.62 -12.68
CA LYS A 18 -15.55 0.80 -12.53
C LYS A 18 -14.29 1.02 -11.71
N GLU A 19 -14.13 0.25 -10.63
CA GLU A 19 -12.93 0.25 -9.80
C GLU A 19 -11.69 -0.18 -10.58
N LEU A 20 -11.82 -1.18 -11.46
CA LEU A 20 -10.74 -1.65 -12.33
C LEU A 20 -10.38 -0.61 -13.41
N GLU A 21 -11.36 0.00 -14.07
CA GLU A 21 -11.15 1.06 -15.05
C GLU A 21 -10.47 2.28 -14.42
N LEU A 22 -10.86 2.63 -13.20
CA LEU A 22 -10.23 3.70 -12.43
C LEU A 22 -8.78 3.35 -12.07
N ALA A 23 -8.51 2.11 -11.66
CA ALA A 23 -7.15 1.63 -11.40
C ALA A 23 -6.28 1.69 -12.66
N LYS A 24 -6.82 1.24 -13.81
CA LYS A 24 -6.17 1.31 -15.13
C LYS A 24 -5.79 2.74 -15.49
N HIS A 25 -6.75 3.67 -15.39
CA HIS A 25 -6.54 5.08 -15.71
C HIS A 25 -5.45 5.72 -14.83
N HIS A 26 -5.40 5.39 -13.53
CA HIS A 26 -4.34 5.89 -12.66
C HIS A 26 -2.96 5.34 -13.03
N MET A 27 -2.87 4.07 -13.41
CA MET A 27 -1.61 3.44 -13.86
C MET A 27 -1.09 4.03 -15.17
N GLU A 28 -1.95 4.18 -16.18
CA GLU A 28 -1.60 4.72 -17.50
C GLU A 28 -1.12 6.18 -17.40
N ASN A 29 -1.70 6.97 -16.48
CA ASN A 29 -1.35 8.38 -16.29
C ASN A 29 -0.21 8.63 -15.29
N LYS A 30 0.51 7.57 -14.85
CA LYS A 30 1.60 7.66 -13.85
C LYS A 30 1.19 8.40 -12.58
N GLN A 31 -0.11 8.43 -12.26
CA GLN A 31 -0.57 9.00 -11.01
C GLN A 31 -0.25 8.01 -9.89
N PRO A 32 0.24 8.49 -8.73
CA PRO A 32 0.62 7.61 -7.65
C PRO A 32 -0.61 6.87 -7.13
N VAL A 33 -0.78 5.61 -7.53
CA VAL A 33 -1.85 4.74 -7.02
C VAL A 33 -1.60 4.52 -5.54
N ASN A 34 -2.30 5.26 -4.70
CA ASN A 34 -2.30 5.11 -3.26
C ASN A 34 -3.74 5.23 -2.80
N PHE A 35 -4.28 4.10 -2.31
CA PHE A 35 -5.67 3.90 -1.94
C PHE A 35 -6.67 3.98 -3.10
N LEU A 36 -6.95 2.81 -3.68
CA LEU A 36 -8.33 2.30 -3.68
C LEU A 36 -8.41 0.80 -3.97
N MET A 37 -7.47 0.20 -4.71
CA MET A 37 -7.35 -1.25 -4.79
C MET A 37 -5.94 -1.72 -5.08
N ASP A 38 -5.47 -2.64 -4.26
CA ASP A 38 -4.44 -3.58 -4.68
C ASP A 38 -5.02 -4.42 -5.82
N VAL A 39 -4.39 -4.39 -6.99
CA VAL A 39 -4.81 -5.15 -8.18
C VAL A 39 -4.91 -6.63 -7.85
N ALA A 40 -4.04 -7.15 -6.97
CA ALA A 40 -4.12 -8.53 -6.50
C ALA A 40 -5.40 -8.78 -5.67
N VAL A 41 -5.84 -7.81 -4.88
CA VAL A 41 -7.10 -7.90 -4.12
C VAL A 41 -8.32 -7.86 -5.04
N LEU A 42 -8.28 -7.06 -6.12
CA LEU A 42 -9.34 -7.07 -7.14
C LEU A 42 -9.38 -8.38 -7.91
N GLN A 43 -8.22 -8.89 -8.33
CA GLN A 43 -8.09 -10.21 -8.97
C GLN A 43 -8.68 -11.31 -8.08
N GLN A 44 -8.37 -11.29 -6.79
CA GLN A 44 -8.90 -12.26 -5.84
C GLN A 44 -10.44 -12.17 -5.71
N LYS A 45 -10.98 -10.96 -5.50
CA LYS A 45 -12.44 -10.73 -5.38
C LYS A 45 -13.19 -11.18 -6.64
N LEU A 46 -12.64 -10.89 -7.82
CA LEU A 46 -13.23 -11.26 -9.10
C LEU A 46 -13.22 -12.78 -9.30
N THR A 47 -12.12 -13.43 -8.91
CA THR A 47 -11.99 -14.90 -8.93
C THR A 47 -12.99 -15.57 -7.99
N ASP A 48 -13.19 -15.02 -6.79
CA ASP A 48 -14.15 -15.55 -5.82
C ASP A 48 -15.61 -15.40 -6.32
N LEU A 49 -15.92 -14.28 -6.98
CA LEU A 49 -17.23 -14.07 -7.61
C LEU A 49 -17.46 -15.01 -8.79
N GLN A 50 -16.45 -15.26 -9.63
CA GLN A 50 -16.56 -16.24 -10.72
C GLN A 50 -16.85 -17.64 -10.15
N LYS A 51 -16.11 -18.08 -9.14
CA LYS A 51 -16.36 -19.38 -8.48
C LYS A 51 -17.78 -19.46 -7.88
N SER A 52 -18.24 -18.37 -7.26
CA SER A 52 -19.60 -18.28 -6.73
C SER A 52 -20.66 -18.35 -7.83
N GLN A 53 -20.40 -17.75 -9.00
CA GLN A 53 -21.27 -17.82 -10.16
C GLN A 53 -21.32 -19.24 -10.75
N GLU A 54 -20.17 -19.89 -10.93
CA GLU A 54 -20.08 -21.27 -11.42
C GLU A 54 -20.84 -22.23 -10.49
N THR A 55 -20.74 -22.01 -9.17
CA THR A 55 -21.50 -22.78 -8.17
C THR A 55 -23.00 -22.58 -8.32
N CYS A 56 -23.46 -21.34 -8.55
CA CYS A 56 -24.87 -21.06 -8.78
C CYS A 56 -25.40 -21.63 -10.11
N ASP A 57 -24.60 -21.64 -11.18
CA ASP A 57 -24.98 -22.21 -12.47
C ASP A 57 -25.14 -23.73 -12.42
N VAL A 58 -24.35 -24.41 -11.58
CA VAL A 58 -24.49 -25.85 -11.30
C VAL A 58 -25.75 -26.15 -10.48
N LEU A 59 -26.05 -25.32 -9.48
CA LEU A 59 -27.20 -25.51 -8.59
C LEU A 59 -28.54 -25.10 -9.23
N PHE A 60 -28.52 -24.16 -10.19
CA PHE A 60 -29.71 -23.58 -10.82
C PHE A 60 -29.56 -23.49 -12.35
N PRO A 61 -29.59 -24.63 -13.07
CA PRO A 61 -29.27 -24.68 -14.50
C PRO A 61 -30.26 -23.92 -15.40
N HIS A 62 -31.49 -23.66 -14.92
CA HIS A 62 -32.51 -22.93 -15.67
C HIS A 62 -32.40 -21.39 -15.56
N THR A 63 -31.55 -20.86 -14.68
CA THR A 63 -31.38 -19.41 -14.49
C THR A 63 -30.04 -18.85 -14.99
N SER A 64 -29.17 -19.72 -15.55
CA SER A 64 -27.84 -19.46 -16.15
C SER A 64 -27.37 -18.00 -15.99
N LEU A 65 -26.82 -17.72 -14.82
CA LEU A 65 -26.29 -16.41 -14.44
C LEU A 65 -25.13 -16.01 -15.35
N SER A 66 -24.40 -16.98 -15.89
CA SER A 66 -23.38 -16.81 -16.94
C SER A 66 -23.88 -16.11 -18.21
N LYS A 67 -25.18 -16.17 -18.53
CA LYS A 67 -25.76 -15.39 -19.65
C LYS A 67 -26.05 -13.93 -19.29
N CYS A 68 -26.11 -13.61 -17.99
CA CYS A 68 -26.47 -12.30 -17.49
C CYS A 68 -25.26 -11.46 -17.02
N VAL A 69 -24.15 -12.11 -16.65
CA VAL A 69 -22.91 -11.49 -16.16
C VAL A 69 -21.72 -12.32 -16.65
N ASP A 70 -20.74 -11.71 -17.33
CA ASP A 70 -19.51 -12.37 -17.76
C ASP A 70 -18.30 -11.68 -17.15
N PHE A 71 -17.63 -12.35 -16.20
CA PHE A 71 -16.44 -11.82 -15.52
C PHE A 71 -15.14 -12.01 -16.33
N ARG A 72 -15.18 -12.80 -17.42
CA ARG A 72 -13.99 -13.10 -18.23
C ARG A 72 -13.31 -11.87 -18.82
N PRO A 73 -14.02 -10.85 -19.35
CA PRO A 73 -13.38 -9.65 -19.87
C PRO A 73 -12.59 -8.88 -18.81
N ALA A 74 -13.12 -8.78 -17.59
CA ALA A 74 -12.43 -8.13 -16.48
C ALA A 74 -11.21 -8.93 -16.01
N LEU A 75 -11.29 -10.27 -15.99
CA LEU A 75 -10.15 -11.14 -15.71
C LEU A 75 -9.09 -11.10 -16.80
N GLN A 76 -9.47 -11.08 -18.07
CA GLN A 76 -8.54 -10.91 -19.19
C GLN A 76 -7.86 -9.54 -19.16
N THR A 77 -8.59 -8.50 -18.79
CA THR A 77 -8.03 -7.15 -18.57
C THR A 77 -6.98 -7.19 -17.45
N LEU A 78 -7.27 -7.88 -16.35
CA LEU A 78 -6.35 -8.07 -15.23
C LEU A 78 -5.17 -8.99 -15.53
N GLN A 79 -5.33 -9.98 -16.42
CA GLN A 79 -4.26 -10.87 -16.89
C GLN A 79 -3.35 -10.17 -17.92
N GLY A 80 -3.91 -9.28 -18.75
CA GLY A 80 -3.15 -8.42 -19.67
C GLY A 80 -2.49 -7.23 -18.95
N MET A 81 -3.00 -6.85 -17.77
CA MET A 81 -2.27 -6.10 -16.76
C MET A 81 -1.32 -7.03 -16.02
N GLU A 82 -0.42 -7.72 -16.74
CA GLU A 82 0.75 -8.31 -16.11
C GLU A 82 1.30 -7.22 -15.17
N LEU A 83 1.27 -7.51 -13.87
CA LEU A 83 2.20 -6.89 -12.95
C LEU A 83 3.55 -7.19 -13.59
N SER A 84 4.09 -6.22 -14.32
CA SER A 84 5.51 -6.13 -14.53
C SER A 84 6.12 -5.81 -13.16
N HIS A 85 5.98 -6.74 -12.21
CA HIS A 85 7.08 -7.12 -11.35
C HIS A 85 8.09 -7.75 -12.29
N ASP A 86 8.75 -6.88 -13.04
CA ASP A 86 10.06 -7.16 -13.54
C ASP A 86 10.85 -7.46 -12.26
N SER A 87 11.10 -8.74 -11.99
CA SER A 87 11.96 -9.20 -10.91
C SER A 87 13.40 -8.69 -11.09
N SER A 88 13.65 -7.89 -12.15
CA SER A 88 14.83 -7.10 -12.46
C SER A 88 14.72 -5.59 -12.16
N SER A 89 13.56 -5.08 -11.72
CA SER A 89 13.39 -3.65 -11.42
C SER A 89 14.41 -3.23 -10.35
N ALA A 90 15.29 -2.30 -10.72
CA ALA A 90 16.29 -1.71 -9.83
C ALA A 90 15.66 -0.88 -8.70
N GLU A 91 14.33 -0.75 -8.68
CA GLU A 91 13.58 0.12 -7.78
C GLU A 91 12.40 -0.60 -7.11
N LEU A 92 12.09 -0.21 -5.88
CA LEU A 92 10.96 -0.65 -5.05
C LEU A 92 10.28 0.57 -4.43
N THR A 93 8.95 0.58 -4.39
CA THR A 93 8.17 1.60 -3.67
C THR A 93 7.25 0.93 -2.65
N ILE A 94 7.29 1.37 -1.40
CA ILE A 94 6.40 0.91 -0.31
C ILE A 94 5.67 2.11 0.26
N ARG A 95 4.36 2.00 0.47
CA ARG A 95 3.53 3.10 0.99
C ARG A 95 2.75 2.69 2.23
N ALA A 96 2.46 3.66 3.08
CA ALA A 96 1.60 3.51 4.24
C ALA A 96 0.77 4.77 4.48
N SER A 97 -0.46 4.61 4.92
CA SER A 97 -1.30 5.70 5.41
C SER A 97 -1.41 5.63 6.92
N ILE A 98 -1.21 6.75 7.61
CA ILE A 98 -1.37 6.85 9.06
C ILE A 98 -2.37 7.95 9.44
N SER A 99 -3.09 7.75 10.55
CA SER A 99 -3.90 8.79 11.20
C SER A 99 -2.98 9.67 12.04
N LEU A 100 -2.97 10.99 11.77
CA LEU A 100 -2.16 11.93 12.54
C LEU A 100 -2.60 11.96 14.01
N VAL A 101 -3.91 12.01 14.27
CA VAL A 101 -4.48 12.02 15.62
C VAL A 101 -4.03 10.81 16.43
N ASP A 102 -4.01 9.63 15.83
CA ASP A 102 -3.58 8.39 16.49
C ASP A 102 -2.11 8.42 16.91
N PHE A 103 -1.25 9.09 16.15
CA PHE A 103 0.17 9.24 16.47
C PHE A 103 0.42 10.40 17.45
N SER A 104 -0.35 11.49 17.33
CA SER A 104 -0.27 12.65 18.22
C SER A 104 -0.80 12.35 19.63
N THR A 105 -1.80 11.50 19.77
CA THR A 105 -2.43 11.19 21.07
C THR A 105 -2.16 9.79 21.59
N GLY A 106 -1.85 8.83 20.70
CA GLY A 106 -1.69 7.43 21.08
C GLY A 106 -0.44 7.11 21.91
N PRO A 107 -0.27 5.84 22.33
CA PRO A 107 0.86 5.40 23.14
C PRO A 107 2.19 5.62 22.42
N VAL A 108 3.17 6.19 23.11
CA VAL A 108 4.53 6.41 22.60
C VAL A 108 5.22 5.07 22.35
N GLY A 109 5.93 4.93 21.22
CA GLY A 109 6.69 3.73 20.86
C GLY A 109 5.82 2.58 20.34
N LYS A 110 4.51 2.77 20.18
CA LYS A 110 3.65 1.75 19.57
C LYS A 110 4.01 1.62 18.08
N ARG A 111 4.58 0.47 17.71
CA ARG A 111 4.95 0.15 16.34
C ARG A 111 3.74 -0.15 15.48
N ARG A 112 3.75 0.40 14.27
CA ARG A 112 2.85 0.08 13.16
C ARG A 112 3.70 -0.28 11.94
N TYR A 113 3.14 -1.10 11.08
CA TYR A 113 3.82 -1.60 9.89
C TYR A 113 2.97 -1.42 8.65
N SER A 114 3.60 -1.17 7.50
CA SER A 114 2.92 -1.36 6.21
C SER A 114 2.74 -2.85 5.92
N SER A 115 1.97 -3.16 4.88
CA SER A 115 2.09 -4.45 4.20
C SER A 115 3.53 -4.70 3.78
N ALA A 116 3.93 -5.97 3.81
CA ALA A 116 5.24 -6.38 3.37
C ALA A 116 5.25 -6.68 1.86
N VAL A 117 6.37 -6.41 1.20
CA VAL A 117 6.58 -6.58 -0.24
C VAL A 117 7.89 -7.32 -0.47
N VAL A 118 7.86 -8.33 -1.34
CA VAL A 118 9.08 -9.05 -1.73
C VAL A 118 9.76 -8.33 -2.89
N TRP A 119 11.05 -8.02 -2.73
CA TRP A 119 11.89 -7.41 -3.76
C TRP A 119 13.35 -7.84 -3.56
N GLN A 120 14.03 -8.22 -4.65
CA GLN A 120 15.39 -8.79 -4.60
C GLN A 120 15.49 -10.01 -3.67
N ALA A 121 14.48 -10.88 -3.69
CA ALA A 121 14.33 -12.06 -2.82
C ALA A 121 14.32 -11.77 -1.30
N LEU A 122 14.09 -10.51 -0.93
CA LEU A 122 13.99 -10.05 0.45
C LEU A 122 12.60 -9.46 0.69
N GLU A 123 12.06 -9.65 1.89
CA GLU A 123 10.77 -9.09 2.28
C GLU A 123 10.97 -7.75 3.00
N TRP A 124 10.27 -6.70 2.55
CA TRP A 124 10.44 -5.32 2.99
C TRP A 124 9.14 -4.71 3.48
N ARG A 125 9.21 -3.82 4.48
CA ARG A 125 8.08 -3.02 4.93
C ARG A 125 8.52 -1.71 5.59
N LEU A 126 7.59 -0.77 5.72
CA LEU A 126 7.76 0.39 6.60
C LEU A 126 7.50 -0.01 8.05
N LEU A 127 8.38 0.43 8.96
CA LEU A 127 8.17 0.45 10.40
C LEU A 127 7.96 1.91 10.82
N ILE A 128 6.85 2.17 11.52
CA ILE A 128 6.38 3.51 11.85
C ILE A 128 5.97 3.54 13.32
N GLU A 129 6.44 4.52 14.07
CA GLU A 129 6.09 4.70 15.48
C GLU A 129 6.09 6.20 15.82
N ASN A 130 5.46 6.59 16.92
CA ASN A 130 5.71 7.91 17.51
C ASN A 130 6.82 7.78 18.56
N LYS A 131 7.71 8.76 18.59
CA LYS A 131 8.75 8.89 19.61
C LYS A 131 8.48 10.14 20.43
N LEU A 132 8.69 10.06 21.74
CA LEU A 132 8.82 11.23 22.59
C LEU A 132 10.31 11.54 22.75
N SER A 133 10.71 12.77 22.47
CA SER A 133 12.08 13.23 22.65
C SER A 133 12.12 14.46 23.55
N ALA A 134 13.08 14.48 24.47
CA ALA A 134 13.33 15.61 25.36
C ALA A 134 14.24 16.62 24.65
N GLY A 135 13.86 17.90 24.64
CA GLY A 135 14.73 18.99 24.18
C GLY A 135 14.54 20.26 25.01
N ASP A 136 15.30 21.31 24.68
CA ASP A 136 15.36 22.58 25.43
C ASP A 136 14.01 23.34 25.52
N GLY A 137 12.99 22.91 24.76
CA GLY A 137 11.63 23.45 24.79
C GLY A 137 10.55 22.49 25.31
N GLY A 138 10.95 21.45 26.05
CA GLY A 138 10.05 20.42 26.58
C GLY A 138 9.99 19.15 25.74
N GLN A 139 9.06 18.24 26.11
CA GLN A 139 8.87 16.97 25.43
C GLN A 139 8.15 17.19 24.09
N ARG A 140 8.73 16.69 23.00
CA ARG A 140 8.14 16.77 21.66
C ARG A 140 7.91 15.39 21.08
N ARG A 141 6.77 15.21 20.40
CA ARG A 141 6.47 13.98 19.67
C ARG A 141 6.99 14.07 18.24
N PHE A 142 7.65 13.01 17.81
CA PHE A 142 8.14 12.83 16.46
C PHE A 142 7.48 11.62 15.82
N LEU A 143 7.23 11.71 14.53
CA LEU A 143 7.01 10.54 13.70
C LEU A 143 8.38 9.90 13.44
N SER A 144 8.52 8.62 13.78
CA SER A 144 9.66 7.80 13.42
C SER A 144 9.29 6.96 12.20
N VAL A 145 10.19 6.89 11.22
CA VAL A 145 9.97 6.11 9.99
C VAL A 145 11.25 5.36 9.64
N PHE A 146 11.12 4.06 9.42
CA PHE A 146 12.20 3.16 9.04
C PHE A 146 11.77 2.26 7.90
N LEU A 147 12.71 1.94 7.01
CA LEU A 147 12.60 0.78 6.14
C LEU A 147 13.16 -0.43 6.88
N GLN A 148 12.37 -1.48 6.96
CA GLN A 148 12.68 -2.76 7.59
C GLN A 148 12.76 -3.85 6.52
N CYS A 149 13.85 -4.62 6.53
CA CYS A 149 14.00 -5.87 5.80
C CYS A 149 13.79 -7.03 6.77
N LEU A 150 12.87 -7.94 6.45
CA LEU A 150 12.56 -9.15 7.24
C LEU A 150 13.46 -10.33 6.87
N GLY A 151 14.31 -10.16 5.86
CA GLY A 151 15.18 -11.20 5.33
C GLY A 151 14.53 -11.95 4.17
N ARG A 152 15.06 -13.15 3.88
CA ARG A 152 14.55 -14.00 2.81
C ARG A 152 13.27 -14.69 3.25
N THR A 153 12.30 -14.80 2.36
CA THR A 153 11.04 -15.53 2.61
C THR A 153 11.25 -17.04 2.73
N ASP A 154 12.34 -17.58 2.17
CA ASP A 154 12.69 -19.01 2.23
C ASP A 154 13.45 -19.40 3.50
N GLY A 155 13.86 -18.43 4.32
CA GLY A 155 14.59 -18.65 5.59
C GLY A 155 15.97 -19.29 5.44
N GLN A 156 16.50 -19.47 4.22
CA GLN A 156 17.76 -20.19 3.97
C GLN A 156 18.91 -19.23 3.65
N GLY A 157 20.04 -19.43 4.32
CA GLY A 157 21.32 -18.77 4.01
C GLY A 157 21.48 -17.35 4.57
N ALA A 158 22.72 -16.88 4.57
CA ALA A 158 23.04 -15.49 4.88
C ALA A 158 22.55 -14.58 3.75
N TRP A 159 22.08 -13.38 4.11
CA TRP A 159 21.62 -12.39 3.14
C TRP A 159 22.19 -11.03 3.49
N SER A 160 22.43 -10.23 2.45
CA SER A 160 22.69 -8.81 2.61
C SER A 160 22.35 -8.06 1.34
N LEU A 161 21.83 -6.85 1.46
CA LEU A 161 21.58 -5.96 0.32
C LEU A 161 21.89 -4.51 0.70
N THR A 162 22.66 -3.83 -0.13
CA THR A 162 22.88 -2.38 0.00
C THR A 162 21.93 -1.65 -0.93
N VAL A 163 21.19 -0.69 -0.39
CA VAL A 163 20.20 0.10 -1.12
C VAL A 163 20.30 1.57 -0.76
N ALA A 164 19.96 2.44 -1.70
CA ALA A 164 19.62 3.83 -1.44
C ALA A 164 18.10 3.96 -1.23
N THR A 165 17.70 4.61 -0.15
CA THR A 165 16.30 4.79 0.22
C THR A 165 15.99 6.25 0.42
N GLN A 166 14.89 6.70 -0.17
CA GLN A 166 14.25 7.96 0.14
C GLN A 166 12.98 7.69 0.94
N LEU A 167 12.97 8.07 2.21
CA LEU A 167 11.76 8.10 3.01
C LEU A 167 11.08 9.45 2.79
N ARG A 168 9.78 9.43 2.48
CA ARG A 168 9.01 10.59 2.03
C ARG A 168 7.67 10.68 2.77
N ILE A 169 7.17 11.90 2.91
CA ILE A 169 5.76 12.22 3.14
C ILE A 169 5.25 12.87 1.88
N LEU A 170 4.26 12.24 1.25
CA LEU A 170 3.73 12.74 -0.01
C LEU A 170 2.80 13.94 0.23
N PRO A 171 2.89 14.98 -0.62
CA PRO A 171 1.94 16.07 -0.58
C PRO A 171 0.56 15.59 -1.01
N GLN A 172 -0.47 16.08 -0.33
CA GLN A 172 -1.87 15.72 -0.58
C GLN A 172 -2.71 16.93 -1.04
N GLU A 173 -2.10 18.11 -1.06
CA GLU A 173 -2.68 19.34 -1.61
C GLU A 173 -1.86 19.81 -2.81
N ALA A 174 -2.50 20.52 -3.75
CA ALA A 174 -1.88 20.95 -5.01
C ALA A 174 -0.60 21.81 -4.84
N ARG A 175 -0.45 22.49 -3.70
CA ARG A 175 0.73 23.30 -3.36
C ARG A 175 1.60 22.70 -2.26
N GLY A 176 1.27 21.51 -1.77
CA GLY A 176 2.04 20.82 -0.73
C GLY A 176 3.44 20.46 -1.25
N GLN A 177 4.46 20.68 -0.43
CA GLN A 177 5.82 20.23 -0.72
C GLN A 177 6.10 18.90 -0.05
N MET A 178 6.61 17.94 -0.82
CA MET A 178 7.05 16.65 -0.29
C MET A 178 8.14 16.84 0.77
N PHE A 179 7.94 16.25 1.95
CA PHE A 179 8.99 16.13 2.95
C PHE A 179 9.77 14.84 2.72
N GLN A 180 11.10 14.88 2.74
CA GLN A 180 11.91 13.70 2.39
C GLN A 180 13.28 13.70 3.07
N LYS A 181 13.79 12.51 3.37
CA LYS A 181 15.20 12.28 3.76
C LYS A 181 15.75 11.06 3.01
N TRP A 182 17.03 11.14 2.66
CA TRP A 182 17.75 10.08 1.95
C TRP A 182 18.73 9.36 2.87
N LEU A 183 18.87 8.06 2.68
CA LEU A 183 19.89 7.23 3.31
C LEU A 183 20.41 6.19 2.31
N ARG A 184 21.62 5.69 2.55
CA ARG A 184 22.13 4.46 1.95
C ARG A 184 22.52 3.52 3.08
N HIS A 185 22.11 2.26 2.99
CA HIS A 185 22.32 1.30 4.07
C HIS A 185 22.49 -0.12 3.55
N ARG A 186 23.38 -0.87 4.20
CA ARG A 186 23.53 -2.32 4.00
C ARG A 186 22.65 -3.03 5.01
N TYR A 187 21.59 -3.65 4.52
CA TYR A 187 20.70 -4.49 5.31
C TYR A 187 21.29 -5.89 5.40
N ASP A 188 21.25 -6.46 6.59
CA ASP A 188 21.57 -7.85 6.92
C ASP A 188 20.80 -8.25 8.19
N ALA A 189 21.00 -9.48 8.68
CA ALA A 189 20.30 -9.98 9.86
C ALA A 189 20.54 -9.16 11.14
N GLN A 190 21.67 -8.47 11.27
CA GLN A 190 21.99 -7.62 12.43
C GLN A 190 21.50 -6.18 12.25
N HIS A 191 21.45 -5.71 11.00
CA HIS A 191 21.13 -4.33 10.63
C HIS A 191 19.89 -4.24 9.74
N ALA A 192 18.83 -4.94 10.16
CA ALA A 192 17.58 -5.11 9.41
C ALA A 192 16.70 -3.86 9.30
N ASN A 193 16.98 -2.80 10.07
CA ASN A 193 16.17 -1.59 10.14
C ASN A 193 17.03 -0.34 9.95
N LYS A 194 16.61 0.59 9.10
CA LYS A 194 17.25 1.90 8.98
C LYS A 194 16.25 3.00 8.63
N GLY A 195 16.45 4.18 9.20
CA GLY A 195 15.57 5.33 9.09
C GLY A 195 15.89 6.38 10.14
N TRP A 196 14.88 7.16 10.52
CA TRP A 196 15.01 8.22 11.51
C TRP A 196 13.99 8.01 12.63
N SER A 197 14.48 7.98 13.88
CA SER A 197 13.63 8.05 15.06
C SER A 197 13.00 9.44 15.26
N GLU A 198 13.53 10.45 14.58
CA GLU A 198 13.03 11.82 14.56
C GLU A 198 12.92 12.25 13.10
N PHE A 199 12.02 11.59 12.37
CA PHE A 199 11.84 11.84 10.93
C PHE A 199 11.24 13.23 10.71
N ILE A 200 10.10 13.51 11.34
CA ILE A 200 9.45 14.82 11.40
C ILE A 200 8.78 15.02 12.76
N ALA A 201 8.74 16.24 13.29
CA ALA A 201 7.95 16.53 14.48
C ALA A 201 6.45 16.51 14.13
N LEU A 202 5.61 15.89 14.96
CA LEU A 202 4.17 15.79 14.68
C LEU A 202 3.51 17.17 14.59
N GLN A 203 4.00 18.13 15.38
CA GLN A 203 3.54 19.53 15.33
C GLN A 203 3.69 20.17 13.94
N GLU A 204 4.69 19.78 13.15
CA GLU A 204 4.86 20.29 11.79
C GLU A 204 3.75 19.81 10.85
N LEU A 205 3.22 18.60 11.09
CA LEU A 205 2.10 18.04 10.35
C LEU A 205 0.76 18.64 10.81
N GLU A 206 0.67 19.09 12.05
CA GLU A 206 -0.53 19.73 12.62
C GLU A 206 -0.68 21.20 12.17
N LYS A 207 0.34 21.80 11.56
CA LYS A 207 0.27 23.19 11.06
C LYS A 207 -0.81 23.31 9.98
N PRO A 208 -1.73 24.28 10.09
CA PRO A 208 -2.68 24.58 9.03
C PRO A 208 -1.96 24.86 7.70
N GLY A 209 -2.42 24.22 6.62
CA GLY A 209 -1.85 24.42 5.29
C GLY A 209 -0.45 23.81 5.08
N CYS A 210 -0.02 22.85 5.91
CA CYS A 210 1.24 22.12 5.67
C CYS A 210 1.24 21.34 4.35
N GLY A 211 0.06 21.05 3.77
CA GLY A 211 -0.11 20.38 2.48
C GLY A 211 0.26 18.89 2.48
N LEU A 212 0.66 18.34 3.62
CA LEU A 212 1.07 16.94 3.81
C LEU A 212 -0.01 16.07 4.46
N VAL A 213 -1.07 16.70 4.99
CA VAL A 213 -2.17 16.05 5.70
C VAL A 213 -3.47 16.33 4.97
N ASN A 214 -4.24 15.30 4.68
CA ASN A 214 -5.60 15.43 4.16
C ASN A 214 -6.52 14.49 4.95
N ASP A 215 -7.68 14.98 5.39
CA ASP A 215 -8.62 14.24 6.25
C ASP A 215 -7.94 13.56 7.46
N GLY A 216 -7.02 14.29 8.10
CA GLY A 216 -6.24 13.78 9.24
C GLY A 216 -5.26 12.64 8.92
N ARG A 217 -5.05 12.31 7.64
CA ARG A 217 -4.17 11.23 7.20
C ARG A 217 -2.88 11.77 6.61
N VAL A 218 -1.80 11.03 6.84
CA VAL A 218 -0.46 11.26 6.27
C VAL A 218 -0.09 10.06 5.41
N ILE A 219 0.42 10.31 4.20
CA ILE A 219 0.89 9.27 3.28
C ILE A 219 2.42 9.21 3.34
N LEU A 220 2.94 8.08 3.83
CA LEU A 220 4.36 7.76 3.88
C LEU A 220 4.76 6.91 2.67
N GLU A 221 5.97 7.12 2.19
CA GLU A 221 6.56 6.33 1.11
C GLU A 221 8.04 6.04 1.39
N ALA A 222 8.46 4.79 1.18
CA ALA A 222 9.85 4.43 0.95
C ALA A 222 10.04 4.18 -0.53
N PHE A 223 10.89 4.97 -1.17
CA PHE A 223 11.36 4.74 -2.53
C PHE A 223 12.80 4.23 -2.46
N VAL A 224 13.02 2.99 -2.89
CA VAL A 224 14.23 2.21 -2.69
C VAL A 224 14.87 1.91 -4.04
N LYS A 225 16.19 2.02 -4.13
CA LYS A 225 16.99 1.79 -5.34
C LYS A 225 18.24 1.00 -4.99
N LEU A 226 18.72 0.17 -5.93
CA LEU A 226 20.06 -0.43 -5.85
C LEU A 226 21.16 0.63 -5.96
#